data_AF-A0AAV4AXG8-F1
#
_entry.id   AF-A0AAV4AXG8-F1
#
_cell.length_a   1.000
_cell.length_b   1.000
_cell.length_c   1.000
_cell.angle_alpha   90.00
_cell.angle_beta   90.00
_cell.angle_gamma   90.00
#
_symmetry.space_group_name_H-M   'P 1'
#
loop_
_entity.id
_entity.type
_entity.pdbx_description
1 polymer ?
#
loop_
_entity_poly.entity_id
_entity_poly.type
_entity_poly.pdbx_seq_one_letter_code
_entity_poly.pdbx_strand_id
1 'polypeptide(L)'
;MTWKYPSSPVTKKFKVQQSAAKVMATVFWDSREMILFDILSKGESVNADRYCETLDRLRYAVQRKRPGFLHSGVVLQHDNATSPHGKTHKGCLERYRWDIIPHPAHSPDFAPSDFHLFGP
;
A
#
# COMPACT_ATOMS: atom_id res chain seq x y z
N MET A 1 16.72 20.48 -5.36
CA MET A 1 16.78 21.89 -4.92
C MET A 1 15.99 22.72 -5.92
N THR A 2 14.93 23.41 -5.48
CA THR A 2 14.21 24.35 -6.34
C THR A 2 14.58 25.77 -5.93
N TRP A 3 15.16 26.54 -6.85
CA TRP A 3 15.44 27.96 -6.64
C TRP A 3 14.12 28.72 -6.55
N LYS A 4 13.94 29.54 -5.49
CA LYS A 4 12.78 30.42 -5.32
C LYS A 4 13.26 31.86 -5.12
N TYR A 5 12.56 32.81 -5.72
CA TYR A 5 12.81 34.24 -5.55
C TYR A 5 12.38 34.72 -4.15
N PRO A 6 13.03 35.74 -3.56
CA PRO A 6 12.70 36.25 -2.21
C PRO A 6 11.24 36.74 -2.07
N SER A 7 10.63 37.18 -3.17
CA SER A 7 9.23 37.64 -3.23
C SER A 7 8.22 36.52 -3.52
N SER A 8 8.67 35.27 -3.63
CA SER A 8 7.77 34.16 -3.95
C SER A 8 6.81 33.92 -2.79
N PRO A 9 5.49 33.83 -3.03
CA PRO A 9 4.55 33.48 -1.99
C PRO A 9 4.95 32.14 -1.36
N VAL A 10 5.04 32.13 -0.02
CA VAL A 10 5.32 30.92 0.73
C VAL A 10 4.20 29.93 0.42
N THR A 11 4.55 28.77 -0.15
CA THR A 11 3.62 27.66 -0.29
C THR A 11 3.12 27.29 1.10
N LYS A 12 1.91 27.76 1.44
CA LYS A 12 1.18 27.28 2.61
C LYS A 12 0.91 25.80 2.33
N LYS A 13 1.60 24.92 3.06
CA LYS A 13 1.21 23.51 3.10
C LYS A 13 -0.24 23.50 3.56
N PHE A 14 -1.16 23.16 2.66
CA PHE A 14 -2.53 22.88 3.05
C PHE A 14 -2.45 21.73 4.06
N LYS A 15 -2.68 22.02 5.34
CA LYS A 15 -2.84 20.94 6.32
C LYS A 15 -4.09 20.21 5.86
N VAL A 16 -3.92 19.02 5.31
CA VAL A 16 -5.04 18.11 5.03
C VAL A 16 -5.61 17.77 6.40
N GLN A 17 -6.63 18.52 6.82
CA GLN A 17 -7.47 18.14 7.94
C GLN A 17 -8.14 16.84 7.50
N GLN A 18 -7.90 15.75 8.23
CA GLN A 18 -8.66 14.53 8.00
C GLN A 18 -10.14 14.91 8.09
N SER A 19 -10.87 14.80 6.99
CA SER A 19 -12.32 14.92 7.06
C SER A 19 -12.77 13.83 8.02
N ALA A 20 -13.58 14.19 9.01
CA ALA A 20 -13.95 13.27 10.08
C ALA A 20 -14.49 11.95 9.51
N ALA A 21 -15.06 11.95 8.30
CA ALA A 21 -15.66 10.82 7.57
C ALA A 21 -14.71 9.89 6.78
N LYS A 22 -13.39 10.12 6.74
CA LYS A 22 -12.50 9.28 5.93
C LYS A 22 -12.35 7.87 6.53
N VAL A 23 -12.55 6.84 5.70
CA VAL A 23 -12.19 5.45 5.98
C VAL A 23 -10.98 5.05 5.15
N MET A 24 -10.23 4.05 5.60
CA MET A 24 -9.09 3.51 4.87
C MET A 24 -9.49 2.16 4.27
N ALA A 25 -9.41 2.04 2.95
CA ALA A 25 -9.60 0.78 2.24
C ALA A 25 -8.25 0.20 1.81
N THR A 26 -8.07 -1.12 2.00
CA THR A 26 -6.91 -1.89 1.56
C THR A 26 -7.36 -2.89 0.51
N VAL A 27 -6.69 -2.90 -0.65
CA VAL A 27 -7.05 -3.76 -1.78
C VAL A 27 -5.81 -4.48 -2.29
N PHE A 28 -5.95 -5.79 -2.50
CA PHE A 28 -4.97 -6.61 -3.22
C PHE A 28 -5.65 -7.25 -4.42
N TRP A 29 -5.00 -7.16 -5.56
CA TRP A 29 -5.53 -7.61 -6.84
C TRP A 29 -4.39 -8.06 -7.76
N ASP A 30 -4.73 -8.84 -8.78
CA ASP A 30 -3.84 -9.17 -9.88
C ASP A 30 -4.51 -8.87 -11.23
N SER A 31 -3.82 -9.13 -12.34
CA SER A 31 -4.35 -8.90 -13.68
C SER A 31 -5.65 -9.65 -14.02
N ARG A 32 -6.10 -10.58 -13.16
CA ARG A 32 -7.34 -11.32 -13.34
C ARG A 32 -8.47 -10.72 -12.52
N GLU A 33 -8.27 -10.56 -11.21
CA GLU A 33 -9.33 -10.07 -10.33
C GLU A 33 -8.83 -9.57 -8.95
N MET A 34 -9.74 -8.98 -8.19
CA MET A 34 -9.53 -8.62 -6.80
C MET A 34 -9.39 -9.87 -5.89
N ILE A 35 -8.28 -9.97 -5.18
CA ILE A 35 -7.96 -11.09 -4.29
C ILE A 35 -8.52 -10.82 -2.90
N LEU A 36 -8.20 -9.67 -2.31
CA LEU A 36 -8.61 -9.27 -0.96
C LEU A 36 -9.04 -7.80 -0.96
N PHE A 37 -10.09 -7.51 -0.21
CA PHE A 37 -10.59 -6.16 0.04
C PHE A 37 -10.95 -6.05 1.52
N ASP A 38 -10.42 -5.02 2.19
CA ASP A 38 -10.69 -4.74 3.60
C ASP A 38 -10.94 -3.24 3.78
N ILE A 39 -11.93 -2.89 4.59
CA ILE A 39 -12.21 -1.50 4.97
C ILE A 39 -12.00 -1.39 6.47
N LEU A 40 -11.10 -0.49 6.86
CA LEU A 40 -10.87 -0.15 8.26
C LEU A 40 -11.96 0.78 8.77
N SER A 41 -12.21 0.74 10.08
CA SER A 41 -13.16 1.62 10.71
C SER A 41 -12.73 3.07 10.57
N LYS A 42 -13.69 3.98 10.68
CA LYS A 42 -13.48 5.43 10.60
C LYS A 42 -12.40 5.88 11.59
N GLY A 43 -11.37 6.57 11.09
CA GLY A 43 -10.26 7.07 11.91
C GLY A 43 -9.16 6.05 12.22
N GLU A 44 -9.32 4.78 11.81
CA GLU A 44 -8.25 3.79 11.91
C GLU A 44 -7.26 3.92 10.75
N SER A 45 -6.00 3.59 11.03
CA SER A 45 -4.92 3.55 10.04
C SER A 45 -4.24 2.19 10.07
N VAL A 46 -3.70 1.75 8.94
CA VAL A 46 -2.89 0.52 8.89
C VAL A 46 -1.59 0.73 9.67
N ASN A 47 -1.54 0.18 10.88
CA ASN A 47 -0.31 0.02 11.66
C ASN A 47 0.36 -1.32 11.27
N ALA A 48 1.50 -1.63 11.90
CA ALA A 48 2.24 -2.84 11.57
C ALA A 48 1.43 -4.12 11.86
N ASP A 49 0.86 -4.26 13.04
CA ASP A 49 0.15 -5.48 13.42
C ASP A 49 -1.03 -5.75 12.49
N ARG A 50 -1.77 -4.69 12.14
CA ARG A 50 -2.86 -4.77 11.17
C ARG A 50 -2.36 -5.14 9.78
N TYR A 51 -1.22 -4.61 9.37
CA TYR A 51 -0.60 -4.97 8.09
C TYR A 51 -0.24 -6.46 8.07
N CYS A 52 0.38 -6.98 9.13
CA CYS A 52 0.75 -8.39 9.25
C CYS A 52 -0.49 -9.31 9.22
N GLU A 53 -1.55 -8.96 9.95
CA GLU A 53 -2.84 -9.68 9.90
C GLU A 53 -3.43 -9.68 8.49
N THR A 54 -3.34 -8.54 7.79
CA THR A 54 -3.82 -8.42 6.41
C THR A 54 -3.03 -9.33 5.47
N LEU A 55 -1.70 -9.45 5.66
CA LEU A 55 -0.87 -10.37 4.88
C LEU A 55 -1.21 -11.84 5.14
N ASP A 56 -1.52 -12.23 6.38
CA ASP A 56 -2.01 -13.58 6.71
C ASP A 56 -3.32 -13.88 5.96
N ARG A 57 -4.26 -12.94 5.98
CA ARG A 57 -5.53 -13.05 5.22
C ARG A 57 -5.28 -13.11 3.72
N LEU A 58 -4.35 -12.31 3.21
CA LEU A 58 -3.98 -12.28 1.80
C LEU A 58 -3.42 -13.63 1.36
N ARG A 59 -2.51 -14.22 2.14
CA ARG A 59 -1.96 -15.56 1.83
C ARG A 59 -3.07 -16.61 1.70
N TYR A 60 -4.02 -16.61 2.62
CA TYR A 60 -5.15 -17.53 2.57
C TYR A 60 -6.05 -17.26 1.35
N ALA A 61 -6.30 -15.98 1.02
CA ALA A 61 -7.07 -15.60 -0.16
C ALA A 61 -6.38 -16.03 -1.47
N VAL A 62 -5.06 -15.85 -1.57
CA VAL A 62 -4.25 -16.31 -2.71
C VAL A 62 -4.33 -17.82 -2.86
N GLN A 63 -4.20 -18.58 -1.76
CA GLN A 63 -4.33 -20.05 -1.78
C GLN A 63 -5.66 -20.51 -2.38
N ARG A 64 -6.75 -19.82 -2.04
CA ARG A 64 -8.11 -20.20 -2.48
C ARG A 64 -8.41 -19.74 -3.90
N LYS A 65 -8.07 -18.49 -4.23
CA LYS A 65 -8.43 -17.87 -5.52
C LYS A 65 -7.43 -18.17 -6.63
N ARG A 66 -6.19 -18.53 -6.28
CA ARG A 66 -5.08 -18.76 -7.23
C ARG A 66 -4.36 -20.09 -6.90
N PRO A 67 -5.02 -21.24 -7.06
CA PRO A 67 -4.36 -22.52 -6.88
C PRO A 67 -3.13 -22.60 -7.82
N GLY A 68 -1.95 -22.83 -7.24
CA GLY A 68 -0.67 -22.87 -7.95
C GLY A 68 0.24 -21.66 -7.76
N PHE A 69 -0.28 -20.45 -7.48
CA PHE A 69 0.53 -19.24 -7.33
C PHE A 69 1.57 -19.34 -6.20
N LEU A 70 1.20 -19.99 -5.08
CA LEU A 70 2.14 -20.19 -3.98
C LEU A 70 3.31 -21.13 -4.34
N HIS A 71 3.12 -22.04 -5.29
CA HIS A 71 4.20 -22.91 -5.77
C HIS A 71 5.09 -22.20 -6.81
N SER A 72 4.51 -21.27 -7.58
CA SER A 72 5.21 -20.48 -8.60
C SER A 72 6.03 -19.33 -8.02
N GLY A 73 5.87 -19.02 -6.73
CA GLY A 73 6.38 -17.80 -6.13
C GLY A 73 5.40 -16.63 -6.31
N VAL A 74 5.20 -15.85 -5.25
CA VAL A 74 4.36 -14.65 -5.28
C VAL A 74 5.29 -13.44 -5.31
N VAL A 75 5.06 -12.59 -6.30
CA VAL A 75 5.72 -11.30 -6.42
C VAL A 75 4.74 -10.22 -5.94
N LEU A 76 5.07 -9.53 -4.85
CA LEU A 76 4.26 -8.47 -4.28
C LEU A 76 4.78 -7.10 -4.68
N GLN A 77 3.93 -6.31 -5.32
CA GLN A 77 4.13 -4.88 -5.51
C GLN A 77 3.32 -4.11 -4.46
N HIS A 78 3.97 -3.21 -3.74
CA HIS A 78 3.30 -2.25 -2.86
C HIS A 78 4.11 -0.95 -2.78
N ASP A 79 3.45 0.16 -2.44
CA ASP A 79 4.15 1.42 -2.22
C ASP A 79 5.05 1.33 -0.99
N ASN A 80 6.21 1.99 -1.07
CA ASN A 80 7.12 2.23 0.03
C ASN A 80 6.61 3.43 0.86
N ALA A 81 5.35 3.33 1.31
CA ALA A 81 4.77 4.34 2.17
C ALA A 81 5.63 4.44 3.45
N THR A 82 6.10 5.64 3.76
CA THR A 82 6.97 5.90 4.90
C THR A 82 6.19 5.77 6.21
N SER A 83 5.88 4.54 6.60
CA SER A 83 5.33 4.24 7.92
C SER A 83 6.45 4.33 8.96
N PRO A 84 6.20 4.91 10.15
CA PRO A 84 7.08 4.77 11.32
C PRO A 84 7.40 3.30 11.65
N HIS A 85 6.61 2.36 11.11
CA HIS A 85 6.72 0.92 11.34
C HIS A 85 7.34 0.16 10.17
N GLY A 86 8.05 0.83 9.25
CA GLY A 86 8.65 0.19 8.06
C GLY A 86 9.54 -1.02 8.35
N LYS A 87 10.15 -1.11 9.54
CA LYS A 87 10.92 -2.29 9.98
C LYS A 87 10.02 -3.51 10.26
N THR A 88 8.90 -3.32 10.95
CA THR A 88 7.96 -4.39 11.28
C THR A 88 7.23 -4.90 10.04
N HIS A 89 6.93 -4.00 9.09
CA HIS A 89 6.32 -4.38 7.80
C HIS A 89 7.22 -5.36 7.03
N LYS A 90 8.54 -5.12 7.02
CA LYS A 90 9.51 -6.03 6.38
C LYS A 90 9.54 -7.40 7.06
N GLY A 91 9.58 -7.43 8.41
CA GLY A 91 9.58 -8.69 9.16
C GLY A 91 8.37 -9.57 8.87
N CYS A 92 7.19 -8.97 8.68
CA CYS A 92 6.00 -9.73 8.31
C CYS A 92 6.05 -10.27 6.87
N LEU A 93 6.62 -9.52 5.93
CA LEU A 93 6.79 -9.97 4.54
C LEU A 93 7.79 -11.12 4.41
N GLU A 94 8.90 -11.06 5.17
CA GLU A 94 9.95 -12.10 5.16
C GLU A 94 9.41 -13.50 5.51
N ARG A 95 8.36 -13.59 6.34
CA ARG A 95 7.72 -14.85 6.74
C ARG A 95 7.12 -15.63 5.57
N TYR A 96 6.70 -14.94 4.50
CA TYR A 96 5.93 -15.56 3.42
C TYR A 96 6.78 -15.96 2.22
N ARG A 97 8.08 -15.62 2.21
CA ARG A 97 9.00 -15.85 1.08
C ARG A 97 8.46 -15.31 -0.24
N TRP A 98 7.82 -14.15 -0.19
CA TRP A 98 7.36 -13.44 -1.37
C TRP A 98 8.47 -12.51 -1.86
N ASP A 99 8.60 -12.42 -3.18
CA ASP A 99 9.51 -11.47 -3.81
C ASP A 99 8.86 -10.09 -3.79
N ILE A 100 9.56 -9.08 -3.28
CA ILE A 100 9.05 -7.72 -3.22
C ILE A 100 9.63 -6.94 -4.39
N ILE A 101 8.76 -6.34 -5.21
CA ILE A 101 9.22 -5.46 -6.29
C ILE A 101 9.73 -4.16 -5.66
N PRO A 102 10.97 -3.74 -5.94
CA PRO A 102 11.47 -2.44 -5.47
C PRO A 102 10.63 -1.33 -6.11
N HIS A 103 10.03 -0.47 -5.29
CA HIS A 103 9.26 0.67 -5.74
C HIS A 103 10.04 1.98 -5.48
N PRO A 104 10.25 2.83 -6.51
CA PRO A 104 10.90 4.12 -6.33
C PRO A 104 10.05 5.06 -5.48
N ALA A 105 10.69 5.94 -4.71
CA ALA A 105 9.97 6.89 -3.88
C ALA A 105 9.11 7.85 -4.72
N HIS A 106 7.92 8.18 -4.23
CA HIS A 106 7.02 9.18 -4.81
C HIS A 106 6.67 8.94 -6.29
N SER A 107 6.47 7.69 -6.70
CA SER A 107 6.26 7.33 -8.10
C SER A 107 4.92 6.63 -8.35
N PRO A 108 3.79 7.34 -8.21
CA PRO A 108 2.45 6.77 -8.41
C PRO A 108 2.25 6.22 -9.83
N ASP A 109 2.94 6.77 -10.84
CA ASP A 109 2.90 6.27 -12.23
C ASP A 109 3.40 4.82 -12.37
N PHE A 110 4.21 4.34 -11.42
CA PHE A 110 4.68 2.96 -11.36
C PHE A 110 3.85 2.08 -10.43
N ALA A 111 2.78 2.60 -9.82
CA ALA A 111 1.91 1.85 -8.92
C ALA A 111 0.56 1.57 -9.64
N PRO A 112 0.29 0.33 -10.06
CA PRO A 112 -0.98 -0.04 -10.70
C PRO A 112 -2.21 0.37 -9.92
N SER A 113 -2.16 0.30 -8.60
CA SER A 113 -3.26 0.74 -7.75
C SER A 113 -3.54 2.24 -7.89
N ASP A 114 -2.51 3.07 -8.01
CA ASP A 114 -2.67 4.53 -8.08
C ASP A 114 -3.05 5.01 -9.49
N PHE A 115 -2.45 4.45 -10.54
CA PHE A 115 -2.74 4.89 -11.91
C PHE A 115 -4.01 4.26 -12.50
N HIS A 116 -4.35 3.02 -12.11
CA HIS A 116 -5.45 2.26 -12.72
C HIS A 116 -6.66 2.09 -11.80
N LEU A 117 -6.45 1.53 -10.61
CA LEU A 117 -7.56 1.18 -9.72
C LEU A 117 -8.21 2.41 -9.06
N PHE A 118 -7.38 3.33 -8.60
CA PHE A 118 -7.79 4.59 -7.95
C PHE A 118 -7.52 5.82 -8.84
N GLY A 119 -7.07 5.60 -10.08
CA GLY A 119 -6.86 6.64 -11.07
C GLY A 119 -8.17 7.33 -11.48
N PRO A 120 -8.07 8.51 -12.11
CA PRO A 120 -9.21 9.30 -12.57
C PRO A 120 -10.03 8.64 -13.69
#